data_AF-A0AAV5ZJ04-F1
#
_entry.id   AF-A0AAV5ZJ04-F1
#
_cell.length_a   1.000
_cell.length_b   1.000
_cell.length_c   1.000
_cell.angle_alpha   90.00
_cell.angle_beta   90.00
_cell.angle_gamma   90.00
#
_symmetry.space_group_name_H-M   'P 1'
#
loop_
_entity.id
_entity.type
_entity.pdbx_description
1 polymer ?
#
loop_
_entity_poly.entity_id
_entity_poly.type
_entity_poly.pdbx_seq_one_letter_code
_entity_poly.pdbx_strand_id
1 'polypeptide(L)'
;MGQRWKWVFGGALVMLVVAATTGSANAQKINACVKNSNGAVRIVAPNTVCGSNESALSWPSTALTDYELVVVFGDPNDNPSAPHKQGRADCPAGKVAVGGGANIGGAMFATTVVRASHPQAANGLDGWAAEGVETQDDPNNWFLNVFVVCARQDP
;
A
#
# COMPACT_ATOMS: atom_id res chain seq x y z
N MET A 1 85.49 14.14 23.95
CA MET A 1 85.04 13.42 22.73
C MET A 1 84.11 12.31 23.19
N GLY A 2 82.78 12.31 23.06
CA GLY A 2 81.88 13.04 22.20
C GLY A 2 81.12 12.05 21.32
N GLN A 3 80.05 11.43 21.83
CA GLN A 3 78.70 11.42 21.22
C GLN A 3 77.77 10.39 21.87
N ARG A 4 76.55 10.89 22.16
CA ARG A 4 75.39 10.19 22.70
C ARG A 4 74.53 9.79 21.48
N TRP A 5 74.07 8.54 21.38
CA TRP A 5 73.02 8.19 20.42
C TRP A 5 71.79 7.65 21.16
N LYS A 6 70.77 8.50 21.23
CA LYS A 6 69.43 8.13 21.70
C LYS A 6 68.71 7.44 20.54
N TRP A 7 68.26 6.20 20.74
CA TRP A 7 67.26 5.57 19.89
C TRP A 7 65.89 5.85 20.48
N VAL A 8 65.13 6.72 19.82
CA VAL A 8 63.70 6.93 20.08
C VAL A 8 62.95 5.95 19.19
N PHE A 9 62.35 4.91 19.78
CA PHE A 9 61.40 4.06 19.07
C PHE A 9 60.07 4.83 18.99
N GLY A 10 59.85 5.49 17.85
CA GLY A 10 58.58 6.14 17.53
C GLY A 10 57.51 5.09 17.30
N GLY A 11 56.56 5.00 18.23
CA GLY A 11 55.34 4.21 18.05
C GLY A 11 54.44 4.86 17.00
N ALA A 12 54.26 4.17 15.87
CA ALA A 12 53.23 4.53 14.90
C ALA A 12 51.87 4.06 15.45
N LEU A 13 51.13 4.99 16.05
CA LEU A 13 49.76 4.78 16.47
C LEU A 13 48.89 4.80 15.20
N VAL A 14 48.59 3.63 14.66
CA VAL A 14 47.66 3.47 13.54
C VAL A 14 46.26 3.78 14.05
N MET A 15 45.83 5.04 13.88
CA MET A 15 44.45 5.46 14.09
C MET A 15 43.57 4.77 13.05
N LEU A 16 42.89 3.71 13.45
CA LEU A 16 41.80 3.10 12.69
C LEU A 16 40.63 4.09 12.72
N VAL A 17 40.52 4.90 11.66
CA VAL A 17 39.35 5.74 11.43
C VAL A 17 38.19 4.80 11.14
N VAL A 18 37.39 4.49 12.16
CA VAL A 18 36.08 3.86 11.96
C VAL A 18 35.23 4.90 11.25
N ALA A 19 35.14 4.81 9.93
CA ALA A 19 34.17 5.57 9.16
C ALA A 19 32.79 5.17 9.70
N ALA A 20 32.16 6.08 10.46
CA ALA A 20 30.76 5.96 10.79
C ALA A 20 30.01 6.01 9.46
N THR A 21 29.64 4.84 8.93
CA THR A 21 28.73 4.77 7.79
C THR A 21 27.45 5.45 8.24
N THR A 22 27.19 6.64 7.72
CA THR A 22 25.87 7.27 7.83
C THR A 22 24.91 6.31 7.12
N GLY A 23 24.24 5.47 7.92
CA GLY A 23 23.21 4.59 7.41
C GLY A 23 22.17 5.46 6.75
N SER A 24 22.07 5.39 5.43
CA SER A 24 21.01 6.04 4.69
C SER A 24 19.69 5.49 5.25
N ALA A 25 18.93 6.33 5.94
CA ALA A 25 17.64 5.94 6.45
C ALA A 25 16.72 5.76 5.25
N ASN A 26 16.50 4.49 4.88
CA ASN A 26 15.47 4.17 3.92
C ASN A 26 14.11 4.42 4.60
N ALA A 27 13.53 5.59 4.35
CA ALA A 27 12.26 6.04 4.93
C ALA A 27 11.07 5.14 4.56
N GLN A 28 11.25 4.13 3.70
CA GLN A 28 10.22 3.19 3.26
C GLN A 28 10.18 1.90 4.10
N LYS A 29 11.08 1.70 5.07
CA LYS A 29 11.10 0.47 5.89
C LYS A 29 11.21 0.76 7.38
N ILE A 30 10.39 0.06 8.16
CA ILE A 30 10.51 0.01 9.62
C ILE A 30 11.39 -1.19 9.97
N ASN A 31 12.49 -0.92 10.66
CA ASN A 31 13.41 -1.96 11.13
C ASN A 31 13.17 -2.21 12.61
N ALA A 32 13.19 -3.48 13.00
CA ALA A 32 13.00 -3.90 14.38
C ALA A 32 13.86 -5.11 14.71
N CYS A 33 14.05 -5.34 16.01
CA CYS A 33 14.57 -6.59 16.55
C CYS A 33 13.46 -7.25 17.38
N VAL A 34 13.23 -8.54 17.15
CA VAL A 34 12.21 -9.34 17.84
C VAL A 34 12.89 -10.34 18.75
N LYS A 35 12.57 -10.32 20.04
CA LYS A 35 13.17 -11.23 21.03
C LYS A 35 12.62 -12.65 20.88
N ASN A 36 13.48 -13.63 20.62
CA ASN A 36 13.04 -15.00 20.30
C ASN A 36 12.38 -15.71 21.50
N SER A 37 12.67 -15.28 22.73
CA SER A 37 12.11 -15.91 23.94
C SER A 37 10.64 -15.56 24.20
N ASN A 38 10.16 -14.40 23.74
CA ASN A 38 8.82 -13.91 24.12
C ASN A 38 8.14 -13.00 23.07
N GLY A 39 8.75 -12.78 21.91
CA GLY A 39 8.19 -11.97 20.83
C GLY A 39 8.19 -10.46 21.07
N ALA A 40 8.84 -9.95 22.12
CA ALA A 40 8.92 -8.51 22.35
C ALA A 40 9.64 -7.82 21.18
N VAL A 41 9.04 -6.73 20.67
CA VAL A 41 9.53 -5.99 19.49
C VAL A 41 10.09 -4.63 19.90
N ARG A 42 11.28 -4.31 19.40
CA ARG A 42 11.94 -3.00 19.55
C ARG A 42 12.16 -2.41 18.17
N ILE A 43 11.66 -1.21 17.91
CA ILE A 43 11.98 -0.44 16.68
C ILE A 43 13.42 0.08 16.79
N VAL A 44 14.19 -0.04 15.70
CA VAL A 44 15.61 0.29 15.65
C VAL A 44 15.96 1.13 14.42
N ALA A 45 17.10 1.81 14.49
CA ALA A 45 17.67 2.46 13.31
C ALA A 45 18.05 1.43 12.22
N PRO A 46 18.08 1.83 10.95
CA PRO A 46 18.59 0.99 9.86
C PRO A 46 19.97 0.39 10.18
N ASN A 47 20.21 -0.85 9.74
CA ASN A 47 21.47 -1.60 9.96
C ASN A 47 21.83 -1.86 11.43
N THR A 48 20.91 -1.65 12.37
CA THR A 48 21.14 -2.02 13.77
C THR A 48 21.31 -3.54 13.87
N VAL A 49 22.41 -3.98 14.48
CA VAL A 49 22.64 -5.39 14.79
C VAL A 49 21.77 -5.79 15.98
N CYS A 50 20.94 -6.82 15.80
CA CYS A 50 20.11 -7.36 16.87
C CYS A 50 20.93 -8.13 17.91
N GLY A 51 20.42 -8.21 19.14
CA GLY A 51 21.07 -8.95 20.22
C GLY A 51 21.13 -10.47 19.96
N SER A 52 21.91 -11.19 20.76
CA SER A 52 22.13 -12.64 20.62
C SER A 52 20.87 -13.51 20.73
N ASN A 53 19.79 -12.99 21.32
CA ASN A 53 18.49 -13.66 21.42
C ASN A 53 17.38 -12.87 20.70
N GLU A 54 17.75 -12.18 19.63
CA GLU A 54 16.84 -11.41 18.81
C GLU A 54 17.00 -11.79 17.33
N SER A 55 15.90 -11.70 16.59
CA SER A 55 15.89 -11.82 15.13
C SER A 55 15.60 -10.45 14.51
N ALA A 56 16.32 -10.12 13.45
CA ALA A 56 16.05 -8.91 12.67
C ALA A 56 14.73 -9.06 11.93
N LEU A 57 13.88 -8.05 12.04
CA LEU A 57 12.61 -7.96 11.34
C LEU A 57 12.55 -6.61 10.62
N SER A 58 12.18 -6.60 9.36
CA SER A 58 11.97 -5.40 8.58
C SER A 58 10.67 -5.55 7.82
N TRP A 59 9.81 -4.55 7.91
CA TRP A 59 8.59 -4.49 7.10
C TRP A 59 8.54 -3.16 6.35
N PRO A 60 7.91 -3.14 5.16
CA PRO A 60 7.65 -1.89 4.49
C PRO A 60 6.80 -1.00 5.42
N SER A 61 7.18 0.27 5.58
CA SER A 61 6.21 1.29 6.00
C SER A 61 5.41 1.66 4.76
N THR A 62 4.66 0.71 4.21
CA THR A 62 3.92 0.90 2.96
C THR A 62 3.00 2.09 3.18
N ALA A 63 3.40 3.24 2.63
CA ALA A 63 2.55 4.39 2.53
C ALA A 63 1.77 4.17 1.24
N LEU A 64 0.44 4.18 1.35
CA LEU A 64 -0.38 4.40 0.18
C LEU A 64 -0.16 5.86 -0.23
N THR A 65 0.36 6.05 -1.44
CA THR A 65 0.67 7.37 -2.00
C THR A 65 -0.10 7.56 -3.30
N ASP A 66 -0.15 8.80 -3.82
CA ASP A 66 -0.77 9.11 -5.12
C ASP A 66 -2.22 8.60 -5.23
N TYR A 67 -3.04 8.95 -4.23
CA TYR A 67 -4.46 8.58 -4.19
C TYR A 67 -5.23 9.19 -5.35
N GLU A 68 -6.11 8.41 -5.94
CA GLU A 68 -6.98 8.84 -7.03
C GLU A 68 -8.34 8.17 -6.91
N LEU A 69 -9.40 8.96 -7.05
CA LEU A 69 -10.76 8.46 -7.14
C LEU A 69 -11.14 8.36 -8.62
N VAL A 70 -11.41 7.14 -9.08
CA VAL A 70 -11.97 6.90 -10.41
C VAL A 70 -13.45 6.61 -10.26
N VAL A 71 -14.28 7.30 -11.04
CA VAL A 71 -15.73 7.10 -11.09
C VAL A 71 -16.14 6.78 -12.52
N VAL A 72 -16.86 5.69 -12.69
CA VAL A 72 -17.48 5.30 -13.95
C VAL A 72 -18.99 5.46 -13.78
N PHE A 73 -19.55 6.41 -14.53
CA PHE A 73 -20.99 6.67 -14.52
C PHE A 73 -21.69 5.72 -15.50
N GLY A 74 -22.77 5.11 -15.04
CA GLY A 74 -23.65 4.36 -15.93
C GLY A 74 -24.37 5.32 -16.89
N ASP A 75 -24.62 4.87 -18.12
CA ASP A 75 -25.34 5.68 -19.10
C ASP A 75 -26.82 5.79 -18.71
N PRO A 76 -27.36 7.01 -18.48
CA PRO A 76 -28.77 7.20 -18.15
C PRO A 76 -29.73 6.90 -19.32
N ASN A 77 -29.21 6.58 -20.51
CA ASN A 77 -29.97 6.16 -21.69
C ASN A 77 -29.76 4.68 -22.03
N ASP A 78 -28.96 3.96 -21.24
CA ASP A 78 -28.84 2.50 -21.37
C ASP A 78 -30.21 1.84 -21.20
N ASN A 79 -30.38 0.63 -21.73
CA ASN A 79 -31.66 -0.07 -21.80
C ASN A 79 -32.43 0.05 -20.47
N PRO A 80 -33.57 0.77 -20.44
CA PRO A 80 -34.31 1.04 -19.22
C PRO A 80 -34.98 -0.20 -18.65
N SER A 81 -35.08 -1.28 -19.43
CA SER A 81 -35.72 -2.53 -19.02
C SER A 81 -34.71 -3.65 -18.74
N ALA A 82 -33.42 -3.34 -18.56
CA ALA A 82 -32.43 -4.34 -18.19
C ALA A 82 -32.51 -4.59 -16.68
N PRO A 83 -33.02 -5.76 -16.22
CA PRO A 83 -33.20 -6.04 -14.78
C PRO A 83 -31.87 -6.26 -14.05
N HIS A 84 -30.75 -6.25 -14.78
CA HIS A 84 -29.40 -6.39 -14.28
C HIS A 84 -28.48 -5.47 -15.06
N LYS A 85 -27.69 -4.67 -14.34
CA LYS A 85 -26.60 -3.86 -14.90
C LYS A 85 -25.34 -4.10 -14.08
N GLN A 86 -24.21 -4.13 -14.76
CA GLN A 86 -22.91 -4.31 -14.14
C GLN A 86 -21.96 -3.21 -14.60
N GLY A 87 -21.04 -2.83 -13.72
CA GLY A 87 -20.06 -1.80 -14.00
C GLY A 87 -18.72 -2.13 -13.38
N ARG A 88 -17.68 -1.52 -13.94
CA ARG A 88 -16.31 -1.65 -13.45
C ARG A 88 -15.62 -0.30 -13.49
N ALA A 89 -14.88 0.01 -12.44
CA ALA A 89 -13.96 1.14 -12.40
C ALA A 89 -12.53 0.64 -12.22
N ASP A 90 -11.63 1.06 -13.10
CA ASP A 90 -10.27 0.54 -13.19
C ASP A 90 -9.29 1.50 -12.53
N CYS A 91 -8.33 0.94 -11.81
CA CYS A 91 -7.20 1.74 -11.36
C CYS A 91 -6.26 2.07 -12.52
N PRO A 92 -5.75 3.31 -12.58
CA PRO A 92 -4.71 3.66 -13.53
C PRO A 92 -3.47 2.78 -13.36
N ALA A 93 -2.68 2.68 -14.43
CA ALA A 93 -1.47 1.85 -14.45
C ALA A 93 -0.54 2.18 -13.26
N GLY A 94 -0.10 1.14 -12.55
CA GLY A 94 0.78 1.26 -11.39
C GLY A 94 0.09 1.56 -10.05
N LYS A 95 -1.25 1.67 -10.02
CA LYS A 95 -2.05 1.79 -8.78
C LYS A 95 -2.83 0.51 -8.49
N VAL A 96 -3.15 0.31 -7.22
CA VAL A 96 -4.01 -0.76 -6.72
C VAL A 96 -5.25 -0.19 -6.05
N ALA A 97 -6.35 -0.93 -6.13
CA ALA A 97 -7.60 -0.63 -5.47
C ALA A 97 -7.45 -0.82 -3.96
N VAL A 98 -7.70 0.25 -3.21
CA VAL A 98 -7.66 0.26 -1.73
C VAL A 98 -9.05 0.40 -1.11
N GLY A 99 -10.04 0.71 -1.95
CA GLY A 99 -11.45 0.75 -1.59
C GLY A 99 -12.29 1.07 -2.82
N GLY A 100 -13.61 0.97 -2.70
CA GLY A 100 -14.53 1.30 -3.77
C GLY A 100 -15.96 1.04 -3.36
N GLY A 101 -16.85 1.14 -4.34
CA GLY A 101 -18.27 0.93 -4.13
C GLY A 101 -19.09 1.23 -5.38
N ALA A 102 -20.39 1.25 -5.19
CA ALA A 102 -21.34 1.64 -6.21
C ALA A 102 -22.55 2.33 -5.61
N ASN A 103 -23.21 3.14 -6.43
CA ASN A 103 -24.53 3.66 -6.13
C ASN A 103 -25.45 3.50 -7.33
N ILE A 104 -26.74 3.41 -7.06
CA ILE A 104 -27.79 3.46 -8.07
C ILE A 104 -28.32 4.89 -8.16
N GLY A 105 -28.55 5.36 -9.38
CA GLY A 105 -29.24 6.61 -9.66
C GLY A 105 -30.39 6.39 -10.64
N GLY A 106 -31.33 7.33 -10.71
CA GLY A 106 -32.48 7.26 -11.61
C GLY A 106 -33.65 6.39 -11.12
N ALA A 107 -33.38 5.39 -10.28
CA ALA A 107 -34.43 4.58 -9.65
C ALA A 107 -35.36 5.45 -8.77
N MET A 108 -36.67 5.26 -8.92
CA MET A 108 -37.69 5.95 -8.09
C MET A 108 -38.11 5.11 -6.88
N PHE A 109 -37.98 3.78 -6.97
CA PHE A 109 -38.40 2.86 -5.93
C PHE A 109 -37.20 2.15 -5.31
N ALA A 110 -37.36 1.67 -4.08
CA ALA A 110 -36.36 0.81 -3.42
C ALA A 110 -36.33 -0.62 -4.00
N THR A 111 -36.79 -0.81 -5.24
CA THR A 111 -36.80 -2.08 -5.95
C THR A 111 -35.49 -2.34 -6.68
N THR A 112 -34.65 -1.33 -6.89
CA THR A 112 -33.31 -1.50 -7.47
C THR A 112 -32.25 -1.46 -6.39
N VAL A 113 -31.42 -2.51 -6.31
CA VAL A 113 -30.42 -2.68 -5.24
C VAL A 113 -29.05 -3.04 -5.80
N VAL A 114 -28.00 -2.66 -5.08
CA VAL A 114 -26.64 -3.17 -5.35
C VAL A 114 -26.55 -4.58 -4.78
N ARG A 115 -26.44 -5.58 -5.67
CA ARG A 115 -26.36 -6.99 -5.30
C ARG A 115 -24.93 -7.43 -5.01
N ALA A 116 -23.95 -6.86 -5.72
CA ALA A 116 -22.55 -7.16 -5.54
C ALA A 116 -21.71 -5.87 -5.60
N SER A 117 -20.69 -5.78 -4.77
CA SER A 117 -19.73 -4.68 -4.76
C SER A 117 -18.43 -5.18 -4.12
N HIS A 118 -17.40 -5.39 -4.91
CA HIS A 118 -16.16 -5.99 -4.45
C HIS A 118 -14.95 -5.51 -5.27
N PRO A 119 -13.72 -5.61 -4.72
CA PRO A 119 -12.53 -5.43 -5.51
C PRO A 119 -12.54 -6.39 -6.70
N GLN A 120 -12.01 -5.95 -7.83
CA GLN A 120 -11.69 -6.89 -8.89
C GLN A 120 -10.45 -7.68 -8.49
N ALA A 121 -10.46 -9.00 -8.73
CA ALA A 121 -9.32 -9.88 -8.45
C ALA A 121 -8.75 -10.56 -9.71
N ALA A 122 -9.33 -10.33 -10.89
CA ALA A 122 -9.01 -11.08 -12.11
C ALA A 122 -7.53 -10.99 -12.51
N ASN A 123 -6.86 -9.86 -12.26
CA ASN A 123 -5.43 -9.65 -12.52
C ASN A 123 -4.70 -8.98 -11.34
N GLY A 124 -5.21 -9.15 -10.12
CA GLY A 124 -4.83 -8.36 -8.94
C GLY A 124 -5.94 -7.39 -8.51
N LEU A 125 -5.73 -6.67 -7.40
CA LEU A 125 -6.63 -5.62 -6.90
C LEU A 125 -6.49 -4.36 -7.76
N ASP A 126 -6.92 -4.42 -9.03
CA ASP A 126 -6.69 -3.39 -10.04
C ASP A 126 -7.96 -2.57 -10.37
N GLY A 127 -9.02 -2.72 -9.58
CA GLY A 127 -10.26 -2.00 -9.79
C GLY A 127 -11.37 -2.43 -8.84
N TRP A 128 -12.56 -1.93 -9.10
CA TRP A 128 -13.78 -2.27 -8.39
C TRP A 128 -14.86 -2.71 -9.35
N ALA A 129 -15.57 -3.78 -9.01
CA ALA A 129 -16.69 -4.30 -9.77
C ALA A 129 -17.95 -4.22 -8.91
N ALA A 130 -19.07 -3.88 -9.56
CA ALA A 130 -20.36 -3.87 -8.90
C ALA A 130 -21.48 -4.28 -9.85
N GLU A 131 -22.57 -4.76 -9.25
CA GLU A 131 -23.78 -5.19 -9.94
C GLU A 131 -25.01 -4.59 -9.26
N GLY A 132 -25.87 -3.99 -10.07
CA GLY A 132 -27.20 -3.55 -9.68
C GLY A 132 -28.26 -4.50 -10.26
N VAL A 133 -29.35 -4.67 -9.52
CA VAL A 133 -30.47 -5.52 -9.95
C VAL A 133 -31.79 -4.88 -9.59
N GLU A 134 -32.77 -5.13 -10.42
CA GLU A 134 -34.17 -4.98 -10.07
C GLU A 134 -34.64 -6.21 -9.29
N THR A 135 -35.19 -5.98 -8.10
CA THR A 135 -35.86 -6.99 -7.26
C THR A 135 -37.35 -7.10 -7.60
N GLN A 136 -37.87 -6.13 -8.33
CA GLN A 136 -39.18 -6.04 -8.94
C GLN A 136 -39.07 -5.07 -10.12
N ASP A 137 -39.86 -5.28 -11.18
CA ASP A 137 -39.90 -4.41 -12.37
C ASP A 137 -39.99 -2.93 -11.97
N ASP A 138 -38.97 -2.14 -12.30
CA ASP A 138 -39.01 -0.68 -12.19
C ASP A 138 -39.36 -0.09 -13.56
N PRO A 139 -40.48 0.64 -13.69
CA PRO A 139 -40.84 1.29 -14.95
C PRO A 139 -39.91 2.46 -15.33
N ASN A 140 -39.00 2.88 -14.45
CA ASN A 140 -38.06 3.97 -14.70
C ASN A 140 -36.69 3.45 -15.12
N ASN A 141 -35.99 4.24 -15.94
CA ASN A 141 -34.58 3.95 -16.19
C ASN A 141 -33.75 4.19 -14.93
N TRP A 142 -32.85 3.26 -14.66
CA TRP A 142 -31.85 3.39 -13.61
C TRP A 142 -30.46 3.14 -14.17
N PHE A 143 -29.45 3.67 -13.50
CA PHE A 143 -28.05 3.50 -13.88
C PHE A 143 -27.21 3.17 -12.66
N LEU A 144 -26.13 2.43 -12.90
CA LEU A 144 -25.16 2.02 -11.90
C LEU A 144 -23.89 2.86 -12.05
N ASN A 145 -23.53 3.62 -11.02
CA ASN A 145 -22.22 4.23 -10.94
C ASN A 145 -21.30 3.33 -10.12
N VAL A 146 -20.07 3.17 -10.56
CA VAL A 146 -19.04 2.40 -9.85
C VAL A 146 -17.85 3.31 -9.59
N PHE A 147 -17.31 3.25 -8.37
CA PHE A 147 -16.16 4.04 -7.99
C PHE A 147 -15.10 3.18 -7.32
N VAL A 148 -13.84 3.57 -7.53
CA VAL A 148 -12.67 2.94 -6.92
C VAL A 148 -11.72 4.02 -6.41
N VAL A 149 -11.22 3.82 -5.20
CA VAL A 149 -10.09 4.59 -4.66
C VAL A 149 -8.84 3.77 -4.95
N CYS A 150 -7.95 4.36 -5.73
CA CYS A 150 -6.70 3.77 -6.16
C CYS A 150 -5.54 4.49 -5.48
N ALA A 151 -4.48 3.76 -5.17
CA ALA A 151 -3.24 4.34 -4.65
C ALA A 151 -2.04 3.55 -5.19
N ARG A 152 -0.87 4.19 -5.23
CA ARG A 152 0.38 3.46 -5.38
C ARG A 152 0.74 2.81 -4.06
N GLN A 153 1.14 1.55 -4.16
CA GLN A 153 1.76 0.85 -3.05
C GLN A 153 3.28 1.02 -3.21
N ASP A 154 3.88 1.91 -2.42
CA ASP A 154 5.34 2.06 -2.42
C ASP A 154 5.98 0.78 -1.85
N PRO A 155 6.87 0.10 -2.61
CA PRO A 155 7.50 -1.16 -2.19
C PRO A 155 8.56 -1.00 -1.08
#